data_AF-A0A0C2Y755-F1
#
_entry.id   AF-A0A0C2Y755-F1
#
_cell.length_a   1.000
_cell.length_b   1.000
_cell.length_c   1.000
_cell.angle_alpha   90.00
_cell.angle_beta   90.00
_cell.angle_gamma   90.00
#
_symmetry.space_group_name_H-M   'P 1'
#
loop_
_entity.id
_entity.type
_entity.pdbx_description
1 polymer ?
#
loop_
_entity_poly.entity_id
_entity_poly.type
_entity_poly.pdbx_seq_one_letter_code
_entity_poly.pdbx_strand_id
1 'polypeptide(L)'
;MAAAVSPFARSSAFEESLLSAREQTIEEMYSVPESFLEIEVRNPQTHGFGRKMYTDYEIVCKTNIPAFKLRHSLVRRRYSDFEAFRDILEHESTRVNIPPLPGKVFTNRFSDEVIESRREGLERFLSIVAGHPLLQTGSKVLCAFLQDPAWDKAQWV
;
A
#
# COMPACT_ATOMS: atom_id res chain seq x y z
N MET A 1 13.63 41.77 46.44
CA MET A 1 13.98 41.39 45.05
C MET A 1 13.31 40.06 44.75
N ALA A 2 12.32 40.05 43.86
CA ALA A 2 11.60 38.84 43.46
C ALA A 2 12.39 38.07 42.40
N ALA A 3 12.57 36.76 42.58
CA ALA A 3 13.12 35.88 41.55
C ALA A 3 11.97 35.39 40.65
N ALA A 4 12.11 35.58 39.34
CA ALA A 4 11.16 35.13 38.34
C ALA A 4 11.28 33.61 38.14
N VAL A 5 10.18 32.88 38.39
CA VAL A 5 10.04 31.47 37.99
C VAL A 5 9.69 31.41 36.50
N SER A 6 10.53 30.75 35.71
CA SER A 6 10.30 30.52 34.29
C SER A 6 9.11 29.57 34.09
N PRO A 7 8.11 29.90 33.25
CA PRO A 7 6.92 29.08 33.04
C PRO A 7 7.16 27.88 32.11
N PHE A 8 8.41 27.61 31.71
CA PHE A 8 8.75 26.59 30.70
C PHE A 8 9.52 25.37 31.22
N ALA A 9 9.54 25.14 32.54
CA ALA A 9 10.01 23.87 33.08
C ALA A 9 8.90 22.81 32.99
N ARG A 10 8.82 22.09 31.86
CA ARG A 10 8.03 20.85 31.79
C ARG A 10 8.63 19.83 32.76
N SER A 11 7.84 19.37 33.73
CA SER A 11 8.26 18.33 34.67
C SER A 11 8.40 17.00 33.94
N SER A 12 9.60 16.41 33.99
CA SER A 12 9.88 15.04 33.49
C SER A 12 8.94 13.99 34.10
N ALA A 13 8.40 14.27 35.28
CA ALA A 13 7.45 13.42 36.00
C ALA A 13 6.11 13.20 35.26
N PHE A 14 5.68 14.12 34.38
CA PHE A 14 4.47 13.92 33.56
C PHE A 14 4.73 13.03 32.33
N GLU A 15 5.96 12.99 31.82
CA GLU A 15 6.35 12.17 30.68
C GLU A 15 6.64 10.72 31.10
N GLU A 16 7.25 10.52 32.28
CA GLU A 16 7.48 9.18 32.86
C GLU A 16 6.17 8.44 33.21
N SER A 17 5.12 9.17 33.63
CA SER A 17 3.84 8.57 34.03
C SER A 17 3.04 8.02 32.82
N LEU A 18 3.12 8.69 31.67
CA LEU A 18 2.44 8.22 30.44
C LEU A 18 3.17 7.03 29.78
N LEU A 19 4.47 6.89 30.04
CA LEU A 19 5.30 5.80 29.51
C LEU A 19 5.29 4.55 30.41
N SER A 20 4.83 4.65 31.67
CA SER A 20 5.07 3.61 32.70
C SER A 20 3.85 2.77 33.15
N ALA A 21 2.61 2.99 32.70
CA ALA A 21 1.48 2.30 33.37
C ALA A 21 0.36 1.80 32.44
N ARG A 22 0.73 1.11 31.35
CA ARG A 22 -0.07 -0.04 30.91
C ARG A 22 0.84 -1.26 30.92
N GLU A 23 0.91 -1.94 32.06
CA GLU A 23 1.53 -3.26 32.13
C GLU A 23 0.85 -4.13 31.07
N GLN A 24 1.59 -4.50 30.03
CA GLN A 24 1.08 -5.41 29.01
C GLN A 24 0.82 -6.73 29.71
N THR A 25 -0.45 -7.14 29.73
CA THR A 25 -0.83 -8.38 30.42
C THR A 25 -0.09 -9.55 29.79
N ILE A 26 0.17 -10.62 30.56
CA ILE A 26 0.80 -11.84 30.05
C ILE A 26 0.00 -12.38 28.84
N GLU A 27 -1.33 -12.24 28.87
CA GLU A 27 -2.24 -12.53 27.75
C GLU A 27 -1.94 -11.70 26.48
N GLU A 28 -1.62 -10.40 26.61
CA GLU A 28 -1.22 -9.55 25.49
C GLU A 28 0.16 -9.94 24.95
N MET A 29 1.11 -10.32 25.81
CA MET A 29 2.43 -10.85 25.39
C MET A 29 2.33 -12.16 24.60
N TYR A 30 1.31 -12.98 24.87
CA TYR A 30 1.05 -14.24 24.16
C TYR A 30 -0.08 -14.13 23.11
N SER A 31 -0.60 -12.92 22.86
CA SER A 31 -1.63 -12.70 21.85
C SER A 31 -1.05 -12.87 20.43
N VAL A 32 -1.90 -13.21 19.47
CA VAL A 32 -1.50 -13.26 18.07
C VAL A 32 -1.13 -11.83 17.63
N PRO A 33 0.05 -11.60 17.04
CA PRO A 33 0.44 -10.26 16.61
C PRO A 33 -0.61 -9.63 15.72
N GLU A 34 -0.91 -8.34 15.94
CA GLU A 34 -1.86 -7.60 15.10
C GLU A 34 -1.45 -7.67 13.63
N SER A 35 -2.43 -7.91 12.77
CA SER A 35 -2.17 -7.98 11.33
C SER A 35 -1.93 -6.57 10.76
N PHE A 36 -0.82 -6.39 10.07
CA PHE A 36 -0.47 -5.14 9.40
C PHE A 36 -0.35 -5.33 7.89
N LEU A 37 -0.60 -4.26 7.16
CA LEU A 37 -0.41 -4.16 5.72
C LEU A 37 0.18 -2.79 5.40
N GLU A 38 1.40 -2.78 4.90
CA GLU A 38 2.08 -1.60 4.39
C GLU A 38 2.29 -1.79 2.89
N ILE A 39 1.77 -0.84 2.10
CA ILE A 39 1.98 -0.79 0.66
C ILE A 39 2.54 0.58 0.30
N GLU A 40 3.66 0.57 -0.40
CA GLU A 40 4.27 1.75 -0.99
C GLU A 40 4.35 1.56 -2.50
N VAL A 41 3.96 2.59 -3.26
CA VAL A 41 4.21 2.68 -4.70
C VAL A 41 5.23 3.77 -4.91
N ARG A 42 6.39 3.47 -5.52
CA ARG A 42 7.53 4.39 -5.58
C ARG A 42 8.40 4.18 -6.82
N ASN A 43 9.49 4.93 -6.90
CA ASN A 43 10.56 4.76 -7.88
C ASN A 43 10.00 4.61 -9.32
N PRO A 44 9.30 5.63 -9.84
CA PRO A 44 8.78 5.59 -11.19
C PRO A 44 9.93 5.50 -12.19
N GLN A 45 9.83 4.57 -13.15
CA GLN A 45 10.82 4.43 -14.22
C GLN A 45 10.12 4.43 -15.56
N THR A 46 10.66 5.21 -16.50
CA THR A 46 10.09 5.29 -17.84
C THR A 46 10.96 4.50 -18.81
N HIS A 47 10.33 3.56 -19.51
CA HIS A 47 10.95 2.60 -20.39
C HIS A 47 10.48 2.80 -21.83
N GLY A 48 11.23 2.23 -22.77
CA GLY A 48 10.89 2.21 -24.18
C GLY A 48 11.20 3.51 -24.90
N PHE A 49 10.80 3.58 -26.18
CA PHE A 49 11.07 4.71 -27.06
C PHE A 49 9.85 5.03 -27.92
N GLY A 50 9.64 6.33 -28.18
CA GLY A 50 8.55 6.82 -29.01
C GLY A 50 7.17 6.34 -28.55
N ARG A 51 6.43 5.68 -29.43
CA ARG A 51 5.06 5.20 -29.14
C ARG A 51 5.00 4.04 -28.14
N LYS A 52 6.10 3.30 -27.96
CA LYS A 52 6.18 2.16 -27.02
C LYS A 52 6.62 2.58 -25.62
N MET A 53 6.73 3.87 -25.35
CA MET A 53 7.18 4.39 -24.05
C MET A 53 6.10 4.18 -22.98
N TYR A 54 6.49 3.74 -21.78
CA TYR A 54 5.59 3.57 -20.64
C TYR A 54 6.34 3.79 -19.32
N THR A 55 5.62 4.23 -18.29
CA THR A 55 6.16 4.37 -16.93
C THR A 55 5.60 3.25 -16.07
N ASP A 56 6.50 2.52 -15.40
CA ASP A 56 6.16 1.56 -14.36
C ASP A 56 6.57 2.10 -12.98
N TYR A 57 6.02 1.46 -11.95
CA TYR A 57 6.22 1.83 -10.55
C TYR A 57 6.68 0.60 -9.79
N GLU A 58 7.58 0.80 -8.83
CA GLU A 58 7.94 -0.19 -7.83
C GLU A 58 6.84 -0.27 -6.79
N ILE A 59 6.30 -1.47 -6.57
CA ILE A 59 5.36 -1.75 -5.51
C ILE A 59 6.12 -2.52 -4.43
N VAL A 60 6.16 -1.97 -3.23
CA VAL A 60 6.67 -2.65 -2.04
C VAL A 60 5.48 -3.00 -1.17
N CYS A 61 5.33 -4.29 -0.88
CA CYS A 61 4.28 -4.77 0.01
C CYS A 61 4.93 -5.51 1.19
N LYS A 62 4.63 -5.05 2.42
CA LYS A 62 5.03 -5.68 3.67
C LYS A 62 3.79 -6.02 4.48
N THR A 63 3.69 -7.26 4.93
CA THR A 63 2.51 -7.70 5.67
C THR A 63 2.81 -8.98 6.44
N ASN A 64 2.09 -9.19 7.54
CA ASN A 64 1.99 -10.48 8.23
C ASN A 64 0.61 -11.15 8.03
N ILE A 65 -0.24 -10.59 7.16
CA ILE A 65 -1.58 -11.13 6.87
C ILE A 65 -1.43 -12.52 6.22
N PRO A 66 -2.04 -13.59 6.77
CA PRO A 66 -1.84 -14.97 6.29
C PRO A 66 -2.31 -15.24 4.86
N ALA A 67 -3.17 -14.38 4.29
CA ALA A 67 -3.60 -14.49 2.90
C ALA A 67 -2.44 -14.31 1.90
N PHE A 68 -1.40 -13.56 2.30
CA PHE A 68 -0.23 -13.29 1.48
C PHE A 68 0.86 -14.34 1.72
N LYS A 69 1.46 -14.86 0.63
CA LYS A 69 2.50 -15.91 0.72
C LYS A 69 3.83 -15.35 1.20
N LEU A 70 4.18 -14.16 0.73
CA LEU A 70 5.40 -13.45 1.11
C LEU A 70 5.10 -12.38 2.16
N ARG A 71 5.94 -12.27 3.19
CA ARG A 71 5.87 -11.17 4.17
C ARG A 71 6.41 -9.85 3.63
N HIS A 72 7.29 -9.93 2.64
CA HIS A 72 7.89 -8.80 1.95
C HIS A 72 8.00 -9.15 0.46
N SER A 73 7.52 -8.26 -0.40
CA SER A 73 7.58 -8.42 -1.85
C SER A 73 7.87 -7.09 -2.52
N LEU A 74 8.61 -7.16 -3.63
CA LEU A 74 8.96 -6.02 -4.46
C LEU A 74 8.72 -6.42 -5.91
N VAL A 75 7.75 -5.78 -6.55
CA VAL A 75 7.36 -6.03 -7.95
C VAL A 75 7.25 -4.72 -8.71
N ARG A 76 7.32 -4.77 -10.05
CA ARG A 76 7.11 -3.59 -10.89
C ARG A 76 5.88 -3.75 -11.76
N ARG A 77 5.05 -2.70 -11.83
CA ARG A 77 3.81 -2.68 -12.61
C ARG A 77 3.64 -1.35 -13.30
N ARG A 78 3.19 -1.36 -14.55
CA ARG A 78 2.75 -0.15 -15.25
C ARG A 78 1.25 0.04 -15.10
N TYR A 79 0.77 1.25 -15.38
CA TYR A 79 -0.64 1.61 -15.25
C TYR A 79 -1.60 0.65 -15.98
N SER A 80 -1.26 0.19 -17.19
CA SER A 80 -2.12 -0.74 -17.93
C SER A 80 -2.22 -2.13 -17.30
N ASP A 81 -1.26 -2.51 -16.45
CA ASP A 81 -1.33 -3.75 -15.68
C ASP A 81 -2.34 -3.58 -14.54
N PHE A 82 -2.41 -2.40 -13.93
CA PHE A 82 -3.46 -2.05 -12.97
C PHE A 82 -4.85 -2.00 -13.61
N GLU A 83 -4.98 -1.47 -14.83
CA GLU A 83 -6.24 -1.53 -15.58
C GLU A 83 -6.72 -2.99 -15.70
N ALA A 84 -5.86 -3.89 -16.19
CA ALA A 84 -6.20 -5.31 -16.30
C ALA A 84 -6.47 -5.96 -14.94
N PHE A 85 -5.67 -5.66 -13.92
CA PHE A 85 -5.86 -6.19 -12.57
C PHE A 85 -7.21 -5.80 -11.95
N ARG A 86 -7.60 -4.53 -12.09
CA ARG A 86 -8.91 -4.05 -11.63
C ARG A 86 -10.03 -4.80 -12.34
N ASP A 87 -9.94 -4.94 -13.67
CA ASP A 87 -10.97 -5.63 -14.44
C ASP A 87 -11.09 -7.10 -13.99
N ILE A 88 -9.96 -7.81 -13.84
CA ILE A 88 -9.97 -9.20 -13.35
C ILE A 88 -10.58 -9.30 -11.95
N LEU A 89 -10.23 -8.37 -11.04
CA LEU A 89 -10.80 -8.33 -9.69
C LEU A 89 -12.32 -8.13 -9.69
N GLU A 90 -12.84 -7.28 -10.57
CA GLU A 90 -14.29 -7.07 -10.72
C GLU A 90 -15.00 -8.34 -11.22
N HIS A 91 -14.34 -9.15 -12.05
CA HIS A 91 -14.88 -10.43 -12.50
C HIS A 91 -14.79 -11.52 -11.42
N GLU A 92 -13.71 -11.56 -10.62
CA GLU A 92 -13.55 -12.53 -9.53
C GLU A 92 -14.50 -12.25 -8.34
N SER A 93 -14.83 -10.98 -8.08
CA SER A 93 -15.59 -10.57 -6.89
C SER A 93 -16.76 -9.65 -7.22
N THR A 94 -17.95 -10.23 -7.40
CA THR A 94 -19.20 -9.48 -7.67
C THR A 94 -19.80 -8.80 -6.44
N ARG A 95 -19.30 -9.11 -5.23
CA ARG A 95 -19.84 -8.61 -3.95
C ARG A 95 -19.08 -7.41 -3.39
N VAL A 96 -17.94 -7.08 -3.99
CA VAL A 96 -17.07 -6.00 -3.52
C VAL A 96 -17.03 -4.91 -4.59
N ASN A 97 -17.31 -3.67 -4.20
CA ASN A 97 -17.15 -2.54 -5.10
C ASN A 97 -15.66 -2.19 -5.21
N ILE A 98 -15.06 -2.46 -6.37
CA ILE A 98 -13.63 -2.22 -6.59
C ILE A 98 -13.41 -0.71 -6.81
N PRO A 99 -12.51 -0.06 -6.05
CA PRO A 99 -12.29 1.38 -6.18
C PRO A 99 -11.80 1.76 -7.58
N PRO A 100 -12.10 2.97 -8.06
CA PRO A 100 -11.61 3.43 -9.34
C PRO A 100 -10.10 3.65 -9.31
N LEU A 101 -9.43 3.43 -10.45
CA LEU A 101 -8.04 3.82 -10.65
C LEU A 101 -7.91 5.35 -10.82
N PRO A 102 -6.73 5.94 -10.57
CA PRO A 102 -6.48 7.33 -10.93
C PRO A 102 -6.74 7.54 -12.42
N GLY A 103 -7.27 8.71 -12.77
CA GLY A 103 -7.76 9.02 -14.11
C GLY A 103 -6.72 8.78 -15.22
N LYS A 104 -7.22 8.34 -16.39
CA LYS A 104 -6.37 8.16 -17.56
C LYS A 104 -5.95 9.51 -18.10
N VAL A 105 -4.64 9.76 -18.13
CA VAL A 105 -4.07 11.01 -18.62
C VAL A 105 -3.70 10.85 -20.09
N PHE A 106 -4.36 11.62 -20.96
CA PHE A 106 -4.18 11.57 -22.41
C PHE A 106 -3.12 12.53 -22.94
N THR A 107 -2.79 13.58 -22.18
CA THR A 107 -1.83 14.63 -22.56
C THR A 107 -0.73 14.76 -21.52
N ASN A 108 0.52 14.93 -21.96
CA ASN A 108 1.69 15.06 -21.08
C ASN A 108 1.83 13.92 -20.05
N ARG A 109 1.55 12.68 -20.47
CA ARG A 109 1.50 11.51 -19.57
C ARG A 109 2.81 11.15 -18.85
N PHE A 110 3.90 11.83 -19.20
CA PHE A 110 5.25 11.64 -18.67
C PHE A 110 5.74 12.86 -17.88
N SER A 111 4.89 13.85 -17.61
CA SER A 111 5.25 14.91 -16.67
C SER A 111 5.33 14.36 -15.25
N ASP A 112 6.23 14.93 -14.46
CA ASP A 112 6.45 14.54 -13.07
C ASP A 112 5.15 14.66 -12.24
N GLU A 113 4.34 15.70 -12.48
CA GLU A 113 3.03 15.89 -11.84
C GLU A 113 2.07 14.72 -12.11
N VAL A 114 2.02 14.23 -13.35
CA VAL A 114 1.14 13.12 -13.73
C VAL A 114 1.66 11.81 -13.15
N ILE A 115 2.99 11.61 -13.17
CA ILE A 115 3.64 10.43 -12.61
C ILE A 115 3.37 10.36 -11.11
N GLU A 116 3.54 11.45 -10.38
CA GLU A 116 3.35 11.49 -8.92
C GLU A 116 1.87 11.37 -8.54
N SER A 117 0.98 12.12 -9.18
CA SER A 117 -0.47 12.00 -8.94
C SER A 117 -0.97 10.58 -9.22
N ARG A 118 -0.44 9.93 -10.25
CA ARG A 118 -0.74 8.53 -10.55
C ARG A 118 -0.16 7.60 -9.48
N ARG A 119 1.08 7.78 -9.05
CA ARG A 119 1.72 6.99 -7.99
C ARG A 119 0.87 6.98 -6.72
N GLU A 120 0.47 8.16 -6.24
CA GLU A 120 -0.41 8.30 -5.06
C GLU A 120 -1.76 7.60 -5.25
N GLY A 121 -2.38 7.75 -6.42
CA GLY A 121 -3.66 7.11 -6.72
C GLY A 121 -3.56 5.58 -6.78
N LEU A 122 -2.47 5.05 -7.35
CA LEU A 122 -2.21 3.61 -7.41
C LEU A 122 -1.93 3.03 -6.03
N GLU A 123 -1.19 3.75 -5.18
CA GLU A 123 -0.94 3.37 -3.79
C GLU A 123 -2.24 3.30 -2.99
N ARG A 124 -3.07 4.35 -3.06
CA ARG A 124 -4.38 4.37 -2.41
C ARG A 124 -5.27 3.22 -2.88
N PHE A 125 -5.30 2.97 -4.19
CA PHE A 125 -6.06 1.85 -4.76
C PHE A 125 -5.62 0.51 -4.15
N LEU A 126 -4.31 0.23 -4.13
CA LEU A 126 -3.78 -1.01 -3.57
C LEU A 126 -4.04 -1.14 -2.07
N SER A 127 -3.85 -0.09 -1.28
CA SER A 127 -4.12 -0.12 0.16
C SER A 127 -5.57 -0.49 0.47
N ILE A 128 -6.53 0.01 -0.32
CA ILE A 128 -7.96 -0.34 -0.17
C ILE A 128 -8.20 -1.79 -0.58
N VAL A 129 -7.75 -2.18 -1.76
CA VAL A 129 -8.02 -3.51 -2.35
C VAL A 129 -7.34 -4.62 -1.55
N ALA A 130 -6.06 -4.46 -1.24
CA ALA A 130 -5.28 -5.44 -0.49
C ALA A 130 -5.65 -5.50 0.99
N GLY A 131 -6.20 -4.41 1.55
CA GLY A 131 -6.74 -4.38 2.91
C GLY A 131 -8.14 -5.01 3.03
N HIS A 132 -8.81 -5.34 1.92
CA HIS A 132 -10.18 -5.82 1.95
C HIS A 132 -10.27 -7.34 2.25
N PRO A 133 -10.88 -7.78 3.37
CA PRO A 133 -10.86 -9.19 3.77
C PRO A 133 -11.46 -10.17 2.76
N LEU A 134 -12.53 -9.77 2.07
CA LEU A 134 -13.15 -10.62 1.03
C LEU A 134 -12.27 -10.77 -0.22
N LEU A 135 -11.41 -9.78 -0.53
CA LEU A 135 -10.49 -9.88 -1.66
C LEU A 135 -9.25 -10.69 -1.26
N GLN A 136 -8.76 -10.52 -0.03
CA GLN A 136 -7.67 -11.33 0.53
C GLN A 136 -7.98 -12.83 0.49
N THR A 137 -9.21 -13.21 0.84
CA THR A 137 -9.62 -14.62 0.90
C THR A 137 -10.20 -15.15 -0.41
N GLY A 138 -10.81 -14.28 -1.22
CA GLY A 138 -11.56 -14.66 -2.42
C GLY A 138 -10.84 -14.45 -3.75
N SER A 139 -9.78 -13.64 -3.80
CA SER A 139 -9.10 -13.31 -5.05
C SER A 139 -7.73 -13.99 -5.18
N LYS A 140 -7.55 -14.75 -6.26
CA LYS A 140 -6.24 -15.31 -6.61
C LYS A 140 -5.35 -14.27 -7.28
N VAL A 141 -5.94 -13.37 -8.08
CA VAL A 141 -5.18 -12.34 -8.80
C VAL A 141 -4.54 -11.33 -7.85
N LEU A 142 -5.16 -11.03 -6.70
CA LEU A 142 -4.64 -10.08 -5.70
C LEU A 142 -3.22 -10.43 -5.24
N CYS A 143 -3.03 -11.65 -4.77
CA CYS A 143 -1.74 -12.09 -4.26
C CYS A 143 -0.70 -12.16 -5.40
N ALA A 144 -1.09 -12.65 -6.57
CA ALA A 144 -0.20 -12.74 -7.71
C ALA A 144 0.26 -11.35 -8.18
N PHE A 145 -0.66 -10.39 -8.29
CA PHE A 145 -0.34 -9.03 -8.73
C PHE A 145 0.67 -8.35 -7.81
N LEU A 146 0.54 -8.53 -6.50
CA LEU A 146 1.42 -7.91 -5.50
C LEU A 146 2.74 -8.65 -5.28
N GLN A 147 2.79 -9.98 -5.51
CA GLN A 147 3.92 -10.80 -5.06
C GLN A 147 4.70 -11.51 -6.17
N ASP A 148 4.12 -11.71 -7.35
CA ASP A 148 4.77 -12.44 -8.45
C ASP A 148 5.48 -11.46 -9.41
N PRO A 149 6.82 -11.38 -9.45
CA PRO A 149 7.50 -10.50 -10.39
C PRO A 149 7.17 -10.75 -11.85
N ALA A 150 6.76 -11.98 -12.20
CA ALA A 150 6.44 -12.42 -13.56
C ALA A 150 4.93 -12.37 -13.88
N TRP A 151 4.12 -11.67 -13.07
CA TRP A 151 2.69 -11.51 -13.34
C TRP A 151 2.44 -10.99 -14.76
N ASP A 152 1.60 -11.72 -15.50
CA ASP A 152 1.16 -11.33 -16.84
C ASP A 152 -0.36 -11.48 -16.94
N LYS A 153 -1.03 -10.42 -17.41
CA LYS A 153 -2.49 -10.40 -17.57
C LYS A 153 -3.04 -11.54 -18.42
N ALA A 154 -2.28 -12.06 -19.39
CA ALA A 154 -2.72 -13.14 -20.27
C ALA A 154 -2.94 -14.47 -19.52
N GLN A 155 -2.41 -14.62 -18.30
CA GLN A 155 -2.65 -15.78 -17.45
C GLN A 155 -4.01 -15.74 -16.73
N TRP A 156 -4.73 -14.62 -16.82
CA TRP A 156 -5.92 -14.31 -16.04
C TRP A 156 -7.14 -13.91 -16.90
N VAL A 157 -6.98 -13.93 -18.23
CA VAL A 157 -8.03 -13.65 -19.22
C VAL A 157 -8.56 -14.96 -19.80
#